data_AF-A0AAJ0SLM4-F1
#
_entry.id   AF-A0AAJ0SLM4-F1
#
_cell.length_a   1.000
_cell.length_b   1.000
_cell.length_c   1.000
_cell.angle_alpha   90.00
_cell.angle_beta   90.00
_cell.angle_gamma   90.00
#
_symmetry.space_group_name_H-M   'P 1'
#
loop_
_entity.id
_entity.type
_entity.pdbx_description
1 polymer ?
#
loop_
_entity_poly.entity_id
_entity_poly.type
_entity_poly.pdbx_seq_one_letter_code
_entity_poly.pdbx_strand_id
1 'polypeptide(L)'
;MESKIDQMLLTYGLSQEQSILPLLDDFEQQEIREYCWKILRLYPDLKKEDWIIGIEGGDFIYSFEGNYIFITDDIWNFDLIAKEPVLALLAEKIKVLH
;
A
#
# COMPACT_ATOMS: atom_id res chain seq x y z
N MET A 1 2.30 -17.88 17.22
CA MET A 1 2.18 -16.47 17.67
C MET A 1 2.12 -15.67 16.39
N GLU A 2 0.95 -15.16 16.02
CA GLU A 2 0.80 -14.31 14.84
C GLU A 2 1.59 -13.00 15.04
N SER A 3 2.21 -12.50 13.97
CA SER A 3 2.92 -11.23 14.05
C SER A 3 1.91 -10.08 14.23
N LYS A 4 2.38 -8.93 14.71
CA LYS A 4 1.52 -7.74 14.82
C LYS A 4 0.99 -7.28 13.45
N ILE A 5 1.76 -7.52 12.39
CA ILE A 5 1.37 -7.22 11.01
C ILE A 5 0.23 -8.15 10.58
N ASP A 6 0.31 -9.45 10.86
CA ASP A 6 -0.75 -10.41 10.53
C ASP A 6 -2.07 -10.02 11.21
N GLN A 7 -2.01 -9.60 12.47
CA GLN A 7 -3.17 -9.11 13.21
C GLN A 7 -3.75 -7.82 12.61
N MET A 8 -2.87 -6.90 12.18
CA MET A 8 -3.29 -5.67 11.50
C MET A 8 -3.98 -6.00 10.18
N LEU A 9 -3.37 -6.80 9.31
CA LEU A 9 -3.97 -7.24 8.04
C LEU A 9 -5.31 -7.95 8.27
N LEU A 10 -5.41 -8.82 9.27
CA LEU A 10 -6.66 -9.49 9.62
C LEU A 10 -7.75 -8.50 10.05
N THR A 11 -7.41 -7.52 10.88
CA THR A 11 -8.34 -6.52 11.41
C THR A 11 -8.99 -5.68 10.31
N TYR A 12 -8.23 -5.37 9.25
CA TYR A 12 -8.70 -4.56 8.12
C TYR A 12 -9.17 -5.41 6.92
N GLY A 13 -9.21 -6.74 7.06
CA GLY A 13 -9.68 -7.64 6.01
C GLY A 13 -8.74 -7.73 4.81
N LEU A 14 -7.43 -7.57 5.04
CA LEU A 14 -6.37 -7.59 4.03
C LEU A 14 -5.49 -8.85 4.10
N SER A 15 -5.75 -9.77 5.03
CA SER A 15 -4.88 -10.92 5.30
C SER A 15 -4.73 -11.95 4.16
N GLN A 16 -5.58 -11.88 3.14
CA GLN A 16 -5.54 -12.75 1.96
C GLN A 16 -5.41 -11.95 0.65
N GLU A 17 -5.16 -10.65 0.76
CA GLU A 17 -5.07 -9.74 -0.37
C GLU A 17 -3.64 -9.71 -0.95
N GLN A 18 -3.48 -9.09 -2.11
CA GLN A 18 -2.26 -9.19 -2.91
C GLN A 18 -1.42 -7.92 -2.87
N SER A 19 -0.14 -8.06 -3.23
CA SER A 19 0.81 -6.97 -3.43
C SER A 19 0.58 -6.29 -4.78
N ILE A 20 0.85 -4.98 -4.85
CA ILE A 20 0.87 -4.22 -6.11
C ILE A 20 2.07 -4.56 -7.00
N LEU A 21 3.17 -5.07 -6.41
CA LEU A 21 4.46 -5.22 -7.09
C LEU A 21 4.38 -6.09 -8.36
N PRO A 22 3.67 -7.24 -8.39
CA PRO A 22 3.55 -8.05 -9.61
C PRO A 22 2.82 -7.35 -10.77
N LEU A 23 2.05 -6.29 -10.52
CA LEU A 23 1.37 -5.52 -11.56
C LEU A 23 2.28 -4.45 -12.19
N LEU A 24 3.44 -4.20 -11.58
CA LEU A 24 4.41 -3.15 -11.90
C LEU A 24 5.82 -3.74 -12.01
N ASP A 25 5.93 -4.95 -12.54
CA ASP A 25 7.19 -5.68 -12.71
C ASP A 25 8.20 -4.98 -13.62
N ASP A 26 7.73 -4.11 -14.50
CA ASP A 26 8.56 -3.24 -15.36
C ASP A 26 9.10 -1.98 -14.64
N PHE A 27 8.77 -1.75 -13.36
CA PHE A 27 9.16 -0.56 -12.60
C PHE A 27 10.18 -0.86 -11.51
N GLU A 28 11.08 0.10 -11.26
CA GLU A 28 11.96 0.03 -10.10
C GLU A 28 11.19 0.32 -8.81
N GLN A 29 11.54 -0.34 -7.70
CA GLN A 29 10.80 -0.20 -6.44
C GLN A 29 10.69 1.25 -5.95
N GLN A 30 11.74 2.05 -6.15
CA GLN A 30 11.74 3.45 -5.77
C GLN A 30 10.74 4.27 -6.61
N GLU A 31 10.58 3.94 -7.90
CA GLU A 31 9.56 4.57 -8.75
C GLU A 31 8.16 4.17 -8.29
N ILE A 32 7.94 2.89 -7.98
CA ILE A 32 6.67 2.39 -7.45
C ILE A 32 6.30 3.16 -6.18
N ARG A 33 7.23 3.28 -5.22
CA ARG A 33 7.03 4.06 -3.98
C ARG A 33 6.61 5.49 -4.28
N GLU A 34 7.34 6.18 -5.15
CA GLU A 34 7.09 7.58 -5.48
C GLU A 34 5.73 7.78 -6.16
N TYR A 35 5.41 6.95 -7.16
CA TYR A 35 4.14 7.05 -7.88
C TYR A 35 2.94 6.64 -7.04
N CYS A 36 3.05 5.60 -6.20
CA CYS A 36 2.02 5.22 -5.23
C CYS A 36 1.68 6.41 -4.34
N TRP A 37 2.67 7.03 -3.70
CA TRP A 37 2.42 8.19 -2.84
C TRP A 37 1.88 9.39 -3.61
N LYS A 38 2.37 9.64 -4.82
CA LYS A 38 1.87 10.71 -5.68
C LYS A 38 0.38 10.55 -5.98
N ILE A 39 -0.06 9.33 -6.31
CA ILE A 39 -1.47 9.02 -6.62
C ILE A 39 -2.33 9.05 -5.36
N LEU A 40 -1.89 8.40 -4.27
CA LEU A 40 -2.65 8.34 -3.04
C LEU A 40 -2.96 9.74 -2.48
N ARG A 41 -2.00 10.66 -2.56
CA ARG A 41 -2.18 12.06 -2.13
C ARG A 41 -3.16 12.86 -2.99
N LEU A 42 -3.62 12.33 -4.13
CA LEU A 42 -4.68 12.95 -4.92
C LEU A 42 -6.08 12.66 -4.37
N TYR A 43 -6.24 11.61 -3.54
CA TYR A 43 -7.52 11.31 -2.90
C TYR A 43 -7.71 12.25 -1.69
N PRO A 44 -8.70 13.15 -1.72
CA PRO A 44 -8.89 14.15 -0.67
C PRO A 44 -9.35 13.53 0.66
N ASP A 45 -9.88 12.33 0.62
CA ASP A 45 -10.34 11.54 1.76
C ASP A 45 -9.31 10.50 2.23
N LEU A 46 -8.09 10.50 1.68
CA LEU A 46 -7.03 9.62 2.14
C LEU A 46 -6.76 9.85 3.63
N LYS A 47 -7.00 8.81 4.43
CA LYS A 47 -6.89 8.88 5.88
C LYS A 47 -6.00 7.76 6.39
N LYS A 48 -5.11 8.10 7.31
CA LYS A 48 -4.30 7.12 8.06
C LYS A 48 -5.15 6.56 9.20
N GLU A 49 -5.33 5.25 9.23
CA GLU A 49 -6.21 4.56 10.19
C GLU A 49 -5.41 3.87 11.31
N ASP A 50 -4.31 3.21 10.97
CA ASP A 50 -3.48 2.47 11.93
C ASP A 50 -2.01 2.45 11.50
N TRP A 51 -1.11 2.17 12.44
CA TRP A 51 0.33 2.10 12.16
C TRP A 51 1.15 1.32 13.18
N ILE A 52 2.18 0.66 12.67
CA ILE A 52 3.31 0.13 13.46
C ILE A 52 4.56 0.85 12.93
N ILE A 53 5.26 1.57 13.80
CA ILE A 53 6.44 2.36 13.40
C ILE A 53 7.68 1.81 14.11
N GLY A 54 8.74 1.59 13.35
CA GLY A 54 10.09 1.31 13.80
C GLY A 54 11.03 2.49 13.54
N ILE A 55 12.33 2.29 13.79
CA ILE A 55 13.37 3.32 13.56
C ILE A 55 13.55 3.62 12.07
N GLU A 56 13.30 2.62 11.23
CA GLU A 56 13.66 2.63 9.80
C GLU A 56 12.44 2.81 8.88
N GLY A 57 11.25 3.04 9.43
CA GLY A 57 10.00 3.12 8.67
C GLY A 57 8.84 2.47 9.39
N GLY A 58 7.82 2.05 8.66
CA GLY A 58 6.69 1.39 9.27
C GLY A 58 5.69 0.77 8.31
N ASP A 59 4.73 0.12 8.96
CA ASP A 59 3.56 -0.49 8.34
C ASP A 59 2.35 0.37 8.67
N PHE A 60 1.53 0.66 7.65
CA PHE A 60 0.46 1.63 7.75
C PHE A 60 -0.82 1.09 7.13
N ILE A 61 -1.94 1.37 7.77
CA ILE A 61 -3.25 1.24 7.15
C ILE A 61 -3.72 2.63 6.75
N TYR A 62 -4.09 2.76 5.48
CA TYR A 62 -4.81 3.93 4.97
C TYR A 62 -6.19 3.52 4.47
N SER A 63 -7.11 4.48 4.48
CA SER A 63 -8.41 4.36 3.85
C SER A 63 -8.62 5.49 2.83
N PHE A 64 -9.32 5.19 1.73
CA PHE A 64 -9.84 6.17 0.77
C PHE A 64 -10.97 5.52 -0.03
N GLU A 65 -11.98 6.30 -0.41
CA GLU A 65 -13.15 5.86 -1.18
C GLU A 65 -13.81 4.58 -0.63
N GLY A 66 -13.77 4.40 0.70
CA GLY A 66 -14.32 3.21 1.38
C GLY A 66 -13.46 1.93 1.27
N ASN A 67 -12.25 2.01 0.74
CA ASN A 67 -11.29 0.90 0.66
C ASN A 67 -10.19 1.07 1.70
N TYR A 68 -9.65 -0.05 2.19
CA TYR A 68 -8.42 -0.07 2.98
C TYR A 68 -7.26 -0.52 2.12
N ILE A 69 -6.09 0.07 2.37
CA ILE A 69 -4.81 -0.37 1.85
C ILE A 69 -3.83 -0.51 3.01
N PHE A 70 -2.96 -1.50 2.91
CA PHE A 70 -1.80 -1.65 3.76
C PHE A 70 -0.57 -1.21 2.99
N ILE A 71 0.30 -0.42 3.62
CA ILE A 71 1.57 0.03 3.04
C ILE A 71 2.69 -0.34 4.00
N THR A 72 3.67 -1.10 3.53
CA THR A 72 5.00 -1.14 4.15
C THR A 72 5.84 -0.08 3.46
N ASP A 73 6.37 0.88 4.23
CA ASP A 73 7.27 1.90 3.73
C ASP A 73 8.41 2.11 4.73
N ASP A 74 9.53 1.43 4.47
CA ASP A 74 10.75 1.51 5.26
C ASP A 74 12.00 1.68 4.38
N ILE A 75 13.18 1.86 4.97
CA ILE A 75 14.41 2.10 4.19
C ILE A 75 14.81 0.90 3.31
N TRP A 76 14.28 -0.30 3.55
CA TRP A 76 14.64 -1.54 2.86
C TRP A 76 13.63 -1.95 1.80
N ASN A 77 12.35 -1.67 2.01
CA ASN A 77 11.27 -2.17 1.17
C ASN A 77 10.11 -1.19 1.03
N PHE A 78 9.40 -1.33 -0.09
CA PHE A 78 8.08 -0.74 -0.27
C PHE A 78 7.13 -1.80 -0.81
N ASP A 79 5.94 -1.88 -0.22
CA ASP A 79 4.83 -2.66 -0.76
C ASP A 79 3.49 -1.98 -0.43
N LEU A 80 2.50 -2.25 -1.28
CA LEU A 80 1.12 -1.84 -1.08
C LEU A 80 0.22 -3.06 -1.30
N ILE A 81 -0.49 -3.44 -0.25
CA ILE A 81 -1.43 -4.56 -0.24
C ILE A 81 -2.85 -4.02 -0.19
N ALA A 82 -3.70 -4.48 -1.09
CA ALA A 82 -5.10 -4.07 -1.18
C ALA A 82 -5.91 -5.09 -1.97
N LYS A 83 -7.23 -4.89 -2.03
CA LYS A 83 -8.09 -5.67 -2.91
C LYS A 83 -7.71 -5.51 -4.38
N GLU A 84 -7.81 -6.59 -5.14
CA GLU A 84 -7.43 -6.62 -6.57
C GLU A 84 -8.00 -5.45 -7.41
N PRO A 85 -9.27 -5.03 -7.30
CA PRO A 85 -9.76 -3.88 -8.05
C PRO A 85 -9.07 -2.55 -7.70
N VAL A 86 -8.67 -2.38 -6.44
CA VAL A 86 -7.92 -1.21 -5.98
C VAL A 86 -6.49 -1.25 -6.50
N LEU A 87 -5.85 -2.42 -6.45
CA LEU A 87 -4.51 -2.61 -7.01
C LEU A 87 -4.47 -2.33 -8.51
N ALA A 88 -5.43 -2.87 -9.27
CA ALA A 88 -5.54 -2.66 -10.71
C ALA A 88 -5.70 -1.16 -11.03
N LEU A 89 -6.61 -0.47 -10.33
CA LEU A 89 -6.82 0.97 -10.50
C LEU A 89 -5.55 1.79 -10.21
N LEU A 90 -4.84 1.49 -9.12
CA LEU A 90 -3.60 2.18 -8.76
C LEU A 90 -2.50 1.89 -9.79
N ALA A 91 -2.31 0.63 -10.18
CA ALA A 91 -1.31 0.23 -11.16
C ALA A 91 -1.54 0.88 -12.53
N GLU A 92 -2.78 0.96 -13.01
CA GLU A 92 -3.12 1.66 -14.25
C GLU A 92 -2.76 3.15 -14.18
N LYS A 93 -3.08 3.83 -13.07
CA LYS A 93 -2.71 5.24 -12.87
C LYS A 93 -1.19 5.43 -12.84
N ILE A 94 -0.44 4.50 -12.24
CA ILE A 94 1.03 4.55 -12.21
C ILE A 94 1.59 4.42 -13.63
N LYS A 95 1.09 3.44 -14.41
CA LYS A 95 1.51 3.21 -15.80
C LYS A 95 1.26 4.40 -16.72
N VAL A 96 0.26 5.25 -16.43
CA VAL A 96 -0.03 6.47 -17.21
C VAL A 96 0.91 7.64 -16.84
N LEU A 97 1.52 7.62 -15.65
CA LEU A 97 2.41 8.68 -15.17
C LEU A 97 3.89 8.49 -15.58
N HIS A 98 4.22 7.32 -16.12
CA HIS A 98 5.53 6.93 -16.65
C HIS A 98 5.61 7.24 -18.14
#